data_AF-A0A2N8TAH1-F1
#
_entry.id   AF-A0A2N8TAH1-F1
#
_cell.length_a   1.000
_cell.length_b   1.000
_cell.length_c   1.000
_cell.angle_alpha   90.00
_cell.angle_beta   90.00
_cell.angle_gamma   90.00
#
_symmetry.space_group_name_H-M   'P 1'
#
loop_
_entity.id
_entity.type
_entity.pdbx_description
1 polymer ?
#
loop_
_entity_poly.entity_id
_entity_poly.type
_entity_poly.pdbx_seq_one_letter_code
_entity_poly.pdbx_strand_id
1 'polypeptide(L)'
;APGCGVIVTSRNRLAGLAGAAVLDLGLLPNQDALRLLEKVAGDERVAADPEAARRIVRQCGGLPLALRICGARLASRRQWSVARLADRLAGEQRRLDELAVGDQEVRAGIALSYDLLPPEARTALRRLGLLGLP
;
A
#
# COMPACT_ATOMS: atom_id res chain seq x y z
N ALA A 1 2.80 24.84 33.24
CA ALA A 1 1.47 24.20 33.34
C ALA A 1 1.55 22.81 32.73
N PRO A 2 0.90 21.76 33.28
CA PRO A 2 0.79 20.50 32.57
C PRO A 2 -0.12 20.73 31.35
N GLY A 3 0.40 20.44 30.15
CA GLY A 3 -0.35 20.49 28.90
C GLY A 3 -0.38 19.11 28.26
N CYS A 4 -1.51 18.75 27.64
CA CYS A 4 -1.61 17.55 26.82
C CYS A 4 -1.45 17.91 25.33
N GLY A 5 -0.79 17.03 24.58
CA GLY A 5 -0.76 17.07 23.12
C GLY A 5 -1.66 15.97 22.55
N VAL A 6 -2.26 16.22 21.39
CA VAL A 6 -3.14 15.26 20.70
C VAL A 6 -2.62 15.03 19.29
N ILE A 7 -2.55 13.77 18.86
CA ILE A 7 -2.28 13.38 17.48
C ILE A 7 -3.55 12.76 16.91
N VAL A 8 -3.99 13.25 15.75
CA VAL A 8 -5.16 12.74 15.04
C VAL A 8 -4.71 12.23 13.67
N THR A 9 -5.15 11.04 13.30
CA THR A 9 -5.00 10.50 11.94
C THR A 9 -6.36 10.47 11.27
N SER A 10 -6.42 10.93 10.02
CA SER A 10 -7.66 10.97 9.24
C SER A 10 -7.35 10.79 7.76
N ARG A 11 -8.28 10.19 7.02
CA ARG A 11 -8.25 10.13 5.55
C ARG A 11 -8.91 11.36 4.91
N ASN A 12 -9.76 12.06 5.66
CA ASN A 12 -10.42 13.28 5.22
C ASN A 12 -9.67 14.51 5.75
N ARG A 13 -9.61 15.58 4.95
CA ARG A 13 -9.09 16.87 5.42
C ARG A 13 -9.99 17.42 6.52
N LEU A 14 -9.41 17.70 7.68
CA LEU A 14 -10.10 18.21 8.87
C LEU A 14 -10.01 19.74 8.93
N ALA A 15 -10.56 20.42 7.92
CA ALA A 15 -10.42 21.87 7.77
C ALA A 15 -10.97 22.70 8.96
N GLY A 16 -11.82 22.10 9.79
CA GLY A 16 -12.35 22.73 11.00
C GLY A 16 -11.42 22.73 12.22
N LEU A 17 -10.25 22.07 12.17
CA LEU A 17 -9.29 22.05 13.27
C LEU A 17 -8.40 23.30 13.25
N ALA A 18 -8.89 24.38 13.85
CA ALA A 18 -8.12 25.62 13.94
C ALA A 18 -6.86 25.44 14.81
N GLY A 19 -5.72 25.97 14.35
CA GLY A 19 -4.44 25.94 15.07
C GLY A 19 -3.71 24.59 15.06
N ALA A 20 -4.22 23.57 14.35
CA ALA A 20 -3.53 22.29 14.22
C ALA A 20 -2.41 22.35 13.17
N ALA A 21 -1.27 21.72 13.47
CA ALA A 21 -0.25 21.43 12.47
C ALA A 21 -0.69 20.24 11.61
N VAL A 22 -0.79 20.45 10.30
CA VAL A 22 -1.19 19.41 9.34
C VAL A 22 0.05 18.84 8.67
N LEU A 23 0.19 17.52 8.71
CA LEU A 23 1.23 16.78 8.01
C LEU A 23 0.57 15.84 6.99
N ASP A 24 0.73 16.16 5.72
CA ASP A 24 0.28 15.28 4.63
C ASP A 24 1.25 14.10 4.49
N LEU A 25 0.70 12.88 4.62
CA LEU A 25 1.48 11.65 4.45
C LEU A 25 1.43 11.19 3.00
N GLY A 26 2.59 11.23 2.34
CA GLY A 26 2.77 10.71 0.99
C GLY A 26 3.01 9.19 0.94
N LEU A 27 3.23 8.71 -0.27
CA LEU A 27 3.72 7.35 -0.53
C LEU A 27 5.16 7.20 -0.02
N LEU A 28 5.57 5.96 0.26
CA LEU A 28 6.96 5.71 0.63
C LEU A 28 7.89 5.93 -0.57
N PRO A 29 8.99 6.68 -0.40
CA PRO A 29 10.08 6.67 -1.36
C PRO A 29 10.58 5.24 -1.60
N ASN A 30 11.08 4.95 -2.80
CA ASN A 30 11.50 3.59 -3.18
C ASN A 30 12.48 2.95 -2.19
N GLN A 31 13.40 3.74 -1.62
CA GLN A 31 14.37 3.24 -0.64
C GLN A 31 13.68 2.82 0.68
N ASP A 32 12.71 3.61 1.15
CA ASP A 32 11.97 3.32 2.37
C ASP A 32 11.00 2.15 2.19
N ALA A 33 10.43 2.05 0.98
CA ALA A 33 9.60 0.94 0.58
C ALA A 33 10.37 -0.39 0.55
N LEU A 34 11.60 -0.40 0.02
CA LEU A 34 12.49 -1.56 0.09
C LEU A 34 12.83 -1.92 1.54
N ARG A 35 13.22 -0.93 2.36
CA ARG A 35 13.52 -1.15 3.77
C ARG A 35 12.33 -1.72 4.55
N LEU A 36 11.11 -1.29 4.23
CA LEU A 36 9.90 -1.87 4.82
C LEU A 36 9.71 -3.32 4.38
N LEU A 37 9.90 -3.62 3.09
CA LEU A 37 9.79 -4.98 2.57
C LEU A 37 10.83 -5.91 3.22
N GLU A 38 12.08 -5.47 3.36
CA GLU A 38 13.16 -6.17 4.08
C GLU A 38 12.76 -6.50 5.51
N LYS A 39 12.32 -5.50 6.28
CA LYS A 39 11.92 -5.70 7.68
C LYS A 39 10.79 -6.70 7.88
N VAL A 40 9.89 -6.84 6.90
CA VAL A 40 8.74 -7.74 7.01
C VAL A 40 9.02 -9.11 6.41
N ALA A 41 9.71 -9.17 5.26
CA ALA A 41 10.02 -10.42 4.54
C ALA A 41 11.26 -11.14 5.08
N GLY A 42 12.18 -10.41 5.72
CA GLY A 42 13.52 -10.84 6.09
C GLY A 42 14.58 -10.36 5.09
N ASP A 43 15.64 -9.74 5.61
CA ASP A 43 16.71 -9.10 4.82
C ASP A 43 17.37 -10.06 3.83
N GLU A 44 17.69 -11.29 4.26
CA GLU A 44 18.31 -12.31 3.40
C GLU A 44 17.48 -12.63 2.15
N ARG A 45 16.15 -12.64 2.28
CA ARG A 45 15.25 -12.97 1.17
C ARG A 45 15.20 -11.86 0.13
N VAL A 46 15.21 -10.61 0.58
CA VAL A 46 15.25 -9.45 -0.31
C VAL A 46 16.63 -9.32 -0.96
N ALA A 47 17.70 -9.55 -0.19
CA ALA A 47 19.07 -9.53 -0.69
C ALA A 47 19.35 -10.64 -1.72
N ALA A 48 18.68 -11.79 -1.61
CA ALA A 48 18.82 -12.89 -2.57
C ALA A 48 18.29 -12.53 -3.98
N ASP A 49 17.33 -11.61 -4.10
CA ASP A 49 16.82 -11.13 -5.39
C ASP A 49 16.39 -9.65 -5.32
N PRO A 50 17.36 -8.72 -5.34
CA PRO A 50 17.08 -7.29 -5.17
C PRO A 50 16.27 -6.70 -6.32
N GLU A 51 16.39 -7.25 -7.53
CA GLU A 51 15.65 -6.72 -8.68
C GLU A 51 14.19 -7.11 -8.62
N ALA A 52 13.86 -8.36 -8.25
CA ALA A 52 12.46 -8.72 -8.01
C ALA A 52 11.86 -7.93 -6.84
N ALA A 53 12.62 -7.64 -5.78
CA ALA A 53 12.15 -6.80 -4.68
C ALA A 53 11.80 -5.37 -5.15
N ARG A 54 12.62 -4.78 -6.02
CA ARG A 54 12.30 -3.49 -6.65
C ARG A 54 11.07 -3.57 -7.55
N ARG A 55 10.85 -4.68 -8.27
CA ARG A 55 9.59 -4.88 -9.03
C ARG A 55 8.37 -4.86 -8.11
N ILE A 56 8.42 -5.57 -6.98
CA ILE A 56 7.34 -5.55 -5.97
C ILE A 56 7.08 -4.11 -5.51
N VAL A 57 8.13 -3.36 -5.15
CA VAL A 57 7.99 -1.96 -4.71
C VAL A 57 7.32 -1.09 -5.78
N ARG A 58 7.73 -1.22 -7.04
CA ARG A 58 7.12 -0.50 -8.18
C ARG A 58 5.64 -0.87 -8.34
N GLN A 59 5.31 -2.17 -8.33
CA GLN A 59 3.93 -2.65 -8.51
C GLN A 59 3.01 -2.30 -7.34
N CYS A 60 3.55 -2.21 -6.13
CA CYS A 60 2.85 -1.71 -4.96
C CYS A 60 2.68 -0.18 -4.94
N GLY A 61 3.33 0.56 -5.86
CA GLY A 61 3.24 2.01 -5.94
C GLY A 61 3.68 2.74 -4.66
N GLY A 62 4.62 2.17 -3.90
CA GLY A 62 5.06 2.75 -2.62
C GLY A 62 4.03 2.75 -1.49
N LEU A 63 2.91 2.01 -1.62
CA LEU A 63 1.89 1.90 -0.56
C LEU A 63 2.40 1.03 0.60
N PRO A 64 2.51 1.56 1.84
CA PRO A 64 3.00 0.80 2.99
C PRO A 64 2.20 -0.47 3.27
N LEU A 65 0.87 -0.42 3.14
CA LEU A 65 0.00 -1.57 3.38
C LEU A 65 0.26 -2.71 2.39
N ALA A 66 0.40 -2.39 1.10
CA ALA A 66 0.68 -3.38 0.06
C ALA A 66 2.02 -4.07 0.31
N LEU A 67 3.06 -3.30 0.67
CA LEU A 67 4.39 -3.84 0.98
C LEU A 67 4.38 -4.75 2.20
N ARG A 68 3.63 -4.40 3.25
CA ARG A 68 3.45 -5.27 4.44
C ARG A 68 2.79 -6.60 4.07
N ILE A 69 1.77 -6.58 3.22
CA ILE A 69 1.10 -7.80 2.76
C ILE A 69 2.06 -8.67 1.94
N CYS A 70 2.82 -8.07 1.01
CA CYS A 70 3.83 -8.78 0.23
C CYS A 70 4.91 -9.40 1.12
N GLY A 71 5.44 -8.63 2.08
CA GLY A 71 6.45 -9.11 3.02
C GLY A 71 5.92 -10.26 3.88
N ALA A 72 4.71 -10.14 4.43
CA ALA A 72 4.10 -11.18 5.24
C ALA A 72 3.86 -12.48 4.43
N ARG A 73 3.48 -12.37 3.15
CA ARG A 73 3.39 -13.53 2.24
C ARG A 73 4.75 -14.19 2.02
N LEU A 74 5.81 -13.41 1.80
CA LEU A 74 7.16 -13.95 1.65
C LEU A 74 7.66 -14.61 2.93
N ALA A 75 7.38 -14.01 4.09
CA ALA A 75 7.79 -14.55 5.40
C ALA A 75 7.06 -15.85 5.74
N SER A 76 5.74 -15.92 5.48
CA SER A 76 4.92 -17.09 5.79
C SER A 76 5.09 -18.25 4.79
N ARG A 77 5.55 -17.99 3.55
CA ARG A 77 5.68 -19.01 2.49
C ARG A 77 7.12 -19.14 2.02
N ARG A 78 7.92 -19.92 2.77
CA ARG A 78 9.36 -20.10 2.48
C ARG A 78 9.66 -20.55 1.04
N GLN A 79 8.80 -21.39 0.45
CA GLN A 79 8.93 -21.90 -0.93
C GLN A 79 8.62 -20.87 -2.04
N TRP A 80 8.08 -19.69 -1.70
CA TRP A 80 7.86 -18.64 -2.69
C TRP A 80 9.15 -17.85 -2.86
N SER A 81 9.61 -17.65 -4.10
CA SER A 81 10.68 -16.69 -4.38
C SER A 81 10.12 -15.27 -4.47
N VAL A 82 11.00 -14.27 -4.31
CA VAL A 82 10.65 -12.85 -4.51
C VAL A 82 10.21 -12.62 -5.96
N ALA A 83 10.91 -13.19 -6.93
CA ALA A 83 10.53 -13.19 -8.35
C ALA A 83 9.10 -13.70 -8.58
N ARG A 84 8.75 -14.85 -7.99
CA ARG A 84 7.41 -15.43 -8.15
C ARG A 84 6.31 -14.49 -7.66
N LEU A 85 6.53 -13.79 -6.54
CA LEU A 85 5.55 -12.81 -6.06
C LEU A 85 5.47 -11.59 -6.98
N ALA A 86 6.61 -11.07 -7.43
CA ALA A 86 6.66 -9.97 -8.38
C ALA A 86 5.92 -10.29 -9.70
N ASP A 87 6.04 -11.52 -10.19
CA ASP A 87 5.37 -11.93 -11.43
C ASP A 87 3.85 -12.03 -11.25
N ARG A 88 3.39 -12.49 -10.08
CA ARG A 88 1.94 -12.50 -9.76
C ARG A 88 1.37 -11.09 -9.66
N LEU A 89 2.13 -10.16 -9.09
CA LEU A 89 1.74 -8.75 -8.98
C LEU A 89 1.77 -8.01 -10.34
N ALA A 90 2.47 -8.54 -11.35
CA ALA A 90 2.49 -7.95 -12.68
C ALA A 90 1.11 -7.97 -13.36
N GLY A 91 0.29 -9.00 -13.07
CA GLY A 91 -1.07 -9.11 -13.60
C GLY A 91 -2.03 -8.12 -12.95
N GLU A 92 -2.28 -6.98 -13.60
CA GLU A 92 -3.11 -5.87 -13.08
C GLU A 92 -4.50 -6.31 -12.61
N GLN A 93 -5.16 -7.19 -13.36
CA GLN A 93 -6.52 -7.63 -13.06
C GLN A 93 -6.61 -8.43 -11.75
N ARG A 94 -5.50 -9.08 -11.35
CA ARG A 94 -5.43 -9.92 -10.13
C ARG A 94 -4.56 -9.31 -9.04
N ARG A 95 -3.91 -8.17 -9.29
CA ARG A 95 -2.96 -7.55 -8.36
C ARG A 95 -3.59 -7.31 -7.00
N LEU A 96 -4.83 -6.81 -6.95
CA LEU A 96 -5.53 -6.59 -5.69
C LEU A 96 -5.87 -7.89 -4.94
N ASP A 97 -6.09 -9.01 -5.64
CA ASP A 97 -6.28 -10.33 -5.01
C ASP A 97 -4.96 -10.84 -4.40
N GLU A 98 -3.81 -10.44 -4.97
CA GLU A 98 -2.49 -10.72 -4.40
C GLU A 98 -2.16 -9.84 -3.19
N LEU A 99 -2.80 -8.66 -3.08
CA LEU A 99 -2.61 -7.71 -1.98
C LEU A 99 -3.65 -7.93 -0.87
N ALA A 100 -3.80 -9.20 -0.47
CA ALA A 100 -4.54 -9.66 0.69
C ALA A 100 -3.74 -10.69 1.50
N VAL A 101 -3.69 -10.57 2.83
CA VAL A 101 -3.18 -11.62 3.73
C VAL A 101 -3.81 -11.49 5.12
N GLY A 102 -4.39 -12.58 5.63
CA GLY A 102 -5.19 -12.54 6.86
C GLY A 102 -6.27 -11.46 6.76
N ASP A 103 -6.32 -10.58 7.77
CA ASP A 103 -7.27 -9.46 7.83
C ASP A 103 -6.80 -8.20 7.10
N GLN A 104 -5.62 -8.22 6.47
CA GLN A 104 -5.09 -7.07 5.73
C GLN A 104 -5.38 -7.20 4.24
N GLU A 105 -6.16 -6.28 3.69
CA GLU A 105 -6.48 -6.23 2.25
C GLU A 105 -6.49 -4.79 1.74
N VAL A 106 -5.75 -4.51 0.67
CA VAL A 106 -5.72 -3.17 0.05
C VAL A 106 -7.09 -2.81 -0.53
N ARG A 107 -7.78 -3.79 -1.14
CA ARG A 107 -9.14 -3.62 -1.68
C ARG A 107 -10.12 -3.16 -0.61
N ALA A 108 -10.10 -3.73 0.59
CA ALA A 108 -10.96 -3.31 1.69
C ALA A 108 -10.69 -1.84 2.10
N GLY A 109 -9.43 -1.42 2.15
CA GLY A 109 -9.07 -0.03 2.42
C GLY A 109 -9.58 0.96 1.36
N ILE A 110 -9.50 0.58 0.08
CA ILE A 110 -10.04 1.36 -1.05
C ILE A 110 -11.57 1.42 -0.98
N ALA A 111 -12.24 0.29 -0.70
CA ALA A 111 -13.69 0.19 -0.64
C ALA A 111 -14.29 1.20 0.36
N LEU A 112 -13.66 1.37 1.53
CA LEU A 112 -14.08 2.36 2.51
C LEU A 112 -14.09 3.81 1.98
N SER A 113 -13.14 4.18 1.13
CA SER A 113 -13.11 5.51 0.50
C SER A 113 -14.08 5.58 -0.69
N TYR A 114 -14.18 4.50 -1.46
CA TYR A 114 -15.08 4.37 -2.59
C TYR A 114 -16.55 4.53 -2.18
N ASP A 115 -16.93 3.95 -1.04
CA ASP A 115 -18.29 3.98 -0.53
C ASP A 115 -18.73 5.34 0.01
N LEU A 116 -17.79 6.25 0.25
CA LEU A 116 -18.08 7.64 0.60
C LEU A 116 -18.29 8.54 -0.62
N LEU A 117 -17.98 8.06 -1.83
CA LEU A 117 -18.13 8.86 -3.04
C LEU A 117 -19.61 8.97 -3.46
N PRO A 118 -20.04 10.15 -3.96
CA PRO A 118 -21.31 10.30 -4.65
C PRO A 118 -21.41 9.36 -5.88
N PRO A 119 -22.61 8.97 -6.31
CA PRO A 119 -22.81 8.03 -7.42
C PRO A 119 -22.10 8.43 -8.72
N GLU A 120 -22.08 9.73 -9.04
CA GLU A 120 -21.41 10.26 -10.22
C GLU A 120 -19.89 10.09 -10.15
N ALA A 121 -19.29 10.42 -9.00
CA ALA A 121 -17.86 10.26 -8.76
C ALA A 121 -17.42 8.79 -8.78
N ARG A 122 -18.24 7.86 -8.26
CA ARG A 122 -17.98 6.41 -8.39
C ARG A 122 -17.95 5.95 -9.84
N THR A 123 -18.86 6.49 -10.66
CA THR A 123 -18.93 6.17 -12.09
C THR A 123 -17.73 6.74 -12.83
N ALA A 124 -17.36 7.99 -12.56
CA ALA A 124 -16.18 8.61 -13.12
C ALA A 124 -14.90 7.83 -12.77
N LEU A 125 -14.71 7.45 -11.49
CA LEU A 125 -13.56 6.67 -11.05
C LEU A 125 -13.47 5.31 -11.77
N ARG A 126 -14.58 4.59 -11.92
CA ARG A 126 -14.61 3.32 -12.68
C ARG A 126 -14.21 3.52 -14.14
N ARG A 127 -14.67 4.60 -14.78
CA ARG A 127 -14.33 4.92 -16.18
C ARG A 127 -12.86 5.31 -16.32
N LEU A 128 -12.31 6.08 -15.39
CA LEU A 128 -10.88 6.40 -15.36
C LEU A 128 -10.02 5.14 -15.27
N GLY A 129 -10.45 4.14 -14.48
CA GLY A 129 -9.75 2.86 -14.38
C GLY A 129 -9.68 2.06 -15.69
N LEU A 130 -10.57 2.33 -16.66
CA LEU A 130 -10.53 1.69 -17.98
C LEU A 130 -9.49 2.33 -18.92
N LEU A 131 -8.98 3.51 -18.59
CA LEU A 131 -8.02 4.23 -19.43
C LEU A 131 -6.59 3.68 -19.31
N GLY A 132 -6.32 2.78 -18.34
CA GLY A 132 -4.99 2.19 -18.15
C GLY A 132 -3.92 3.24 -17.85
N LEU A 133 -4.30 4.38 -17.27
CA LEU A 133 -3.35 5.42 -16.89
C LEU A 133 -2.45 4.89 -15.76
N PRO A 134 -1.13 5.17 -15.80
CA PRO A 134 -0.18 4.72 -14.79
C PRO A 134 -0.46 5.28 -13.40
#